data_AF-A0A8J5M7S2-F1
#
_entry.id   AF-A0A8J5M7S2-F1
#
_cell.length_a   1.000
_cell.length_b   1.000
_cell.length_c   1.000
_cell.angle_alpha   90.00
_cell.angle_beta   90.00
_cell.angle_gamma   90.00
#
_symmetry.space_group_name_H-M   'P 1'
#
loop_
_entity.id
_entity.type
_entity.pdbx_description
1 polymer ?
#
loop_
_entity_poly.entity_id
_entity_poly.type
_entity_poly.pdbx_seq_one_letter_code
_entity_poly.pdbx_strand_id
1 'polypeptide(L)'
;MSSERRSYSINEKLAVIANYQKGVKGHGFAALSAKHNVPVETIRGWHKVEDQMKAALKNRQVATRVSRRVTARNTKGLRVKDAYIRLQAKNIY
;
A
#
# COMPACT_ATOMS: atom_id res chain seq x y z
N MET A 1 21.41 1.80 24.85
CA MET A 1 20.16 1.07 24.55
C MET A 1 20.01 0.99 23.05
N SER A 2 19.94 -0.22 22.46
CA SER A 2 19.68 -0.38 21.03
C SER A 2 18.24 0.06 20.75
N SER A 3 18.06 1.18 20.03
CA SER A 3 16.75 1.60 19.55
C SER A 3 16.43 0.76 18.31
N GLU A 4 15.89 -0.43 18.56
CA GLU A 4 15.53 -1.34 17.49
C GLU A 4 14.35 -0.75 16.71
N ARG A 5 14.62 -0.28 15.49
CA ARG A 5 13.65 0.42 14.67
C ARG A 5 12.54 -0.55 14.24
N ARG A 6 11.40 -0.49 14.93
CA ARG A 6 10.19 -1.20 14.51
C ARG A 6 9.68 -0.64 13.19
N SER A 7 9.60 -1.51 12.18
CA SER A 7 9.01 -1.20 10.89
C SER A 7 7.54 -1.61 10.90
N TYR A 8 6.64 -0.68 10.55
CA TYR A 8 5.21 -0.93 10.47
C TYR A 8 4.75 -0.87 9.02
N SER A 9 3.96 -1.86 8.60
CA SER A 9 3.31 -1.88 7.29
C SER A 9 2.22 -0.81 7.19
N ILE A 10 1.84 -0.43 5.97
CA ILE A 10 0.76 0.55 5.73
C ILE A 10 -0.56 0.08 6.36
N ASN A 11 -0.87 -1.22 6.28
CA ASN A 11 -2.09 -1.78 6.84
C ASN A 11 -2.11 -1.73 8.37
N GLU A 12 -0.99 -2.04 9.03
CA GLU A 12 -0.90 -1.95 10.49
C GLU A 12 -1.07 -0.51 10.97
N LYS A 13 -0.41 0.45 10.32
CA LYS A 13 -0.56 1.88 10.64
C LYS A 13 -2.03 2.31 10.53
N LEU A 14 -2.69 1.95 9.42
CA LEU A 14 -4.11 2.26 9.21
C LEU A 14 -5.02 1.56 10.23
N ALA A 15 -4.74 0.32 10.62
CA ALA A 15 -5.52 -0.39 11.63
C ALA A 15 -5.42 0.25 13.02
N VAL A 16 -4.24 0.77 13.39
CA VAL A 16 -4.05 1.52 14.64
C VAL A 16 -4.84 2.82 14.61
N ILE A 17 -4.78 3.58 13.50
CA ILE A 17 -5.49 4.85 13.36
C ILE A 17 -7.01 4.65 13.25
N ALA A 18 -7.50 3.56 12.63
CA ALA A 18 -8.92 3.32 12.46
C ALA A 18 -9.72 3.27 13.78
N ASN A 19 -9.04 2.94 14.89
CA ASN A 19 -9.63 2.92 16.22
C ASN A 19 -9.65 4.29 16.92
N TYR A 20 -9.03 5.32 16.33
CA TYR A 20 -8.99 6.66 16.88
C TYR A 20 -10.33 7.37 16.75
N GLN A 21 -10.80 7.95 17.85
CA GLN A 21 -11.98 8.80 17.88
C GLN A 21 -11.70 10.05 18.71
N LYS A 22 -11.91 11.23 18.11
CA LYS A 22 -11.69 12.51 18.78
C LYS A 22 -12.72 12.70 19.90
N GLY A 23 -12.24 12.89 21.13
CA GLY A 23 -13.08 13.20 22.29
C GLY A 23 -13.70 11.99 23.00
N VAL A 24 -13.46 10.76 22.53
CA VAL A 24 -14.00 9.55 23.15
C VAL A 24 -12.97 8.95 24.11
N LYS A 25 -13.39 8.72 25.37
CA LYS A 25 -12.56 8.10 26.40
C LYS A 25 -12.15 6.69 25.95
N GLY A 26 -10.85 6.39 26.01
CA GLY A 26 -10.31 5.09 25.58
C GLY A 26 -9.96 4.99 24.08
N HIS A 27 -10.30 5.99 23.28
CA HIS A 27 -10.01 6.03 21.83
C HIS A 27 -9.09 7.18 21.41
N GLY A 28 -8.59 7.95 22.38
CA GLY A 28 -7.56 8.96 22.14
C GLY A 28 -6.19 8.34 21.88
N PHE A 29 -5.24 9.16 21.39
CA PHE A 29 -3.89 8.69 21.05
C PHE A 29 -3.14 8.03 22.22
N ALA A 30 -3.35 8.48 23.46
CA ALA A 30 -2.74 7.87 24.64
C ALA A 30 -3.22 6.42 24.87
N ALA A 31 -4.50 6.16 24.65
CA ALA A 31 -5.08 4.82 24.79
C ALA A 31 -4.60 3.90 23.66
N LEU A 32 -4.55 4.41 22.42
CA LEU A 32 -4.00 3.65 21.29
C LEU A 32 -2.51 3.36 21.47
N SER A 33 -1.77 4.31 22.02
CA SER A 33 -0.34 4.17 22.34
C SER A 33 -0.09 3.04 23.33
N ALA A 34 -0.87 3.00 24.42
CA ALA A 34 -0.80 1.94 25.41
C ALA A 34 -1.22 0.57 24.81
N LYS A 35 -2.30 0.54 24.01
CA LYS A 35 -2.82 -0.69 23.42
C LYS A 35 -1.88 -1.34 22.42
N HIS A 36 -1.23 -0.54 21.57
CA HIS A 36 -0.38 -1.02 20.48
C HIS A 36 1.11 -0.94 20.78
N ASN A 37 1.50 -0.43 21.96
CA ASN A 37 2.88 -0.17 22.34
C ASN A 37 3.64 0.65 21.27
N VAL A 38 2.99 1.72 20.79
CA VAL A 38 3.51 2.66 19.80
C VAL A 38 3.51 4.05 20.41
N PRO A 39 4.58 4.85 20.30
CA PRO A 39 4.60 6.21 20.84
C PRO A 39 3.47 7.10 20.27
N VAL A 40 2.86 7.92 21.13
CA VAL A 40 1.78 8.85 20.76
C VAL A 40 2.15 9.74 19.57
N GLU A 41 3.38 10.24 19.53
CA GLU A 41 3.88 11.09 18.45
C GLU A 41 3.91 10.35 17.11
N THR A 42 4.28 9.06 17.13
CA THR A 42 4.29 8.22 15.94
C THR A 42 2.87 8.01 15.41
N ILE A 43 1.90 7.76 16.29
CA ILE A 43 0.48 7.63 15.90
C ILE A 43 -0.06 8.94 15.34
N ARG A 44 0.26 10.09 15.96
CA ARG A 44 -0.10 11.42 15.41
C ARG A 44 0.51 11.64 14.04
N GLY A 45 1.78 11.26 13.86
CA GLY A 45 2.47 11.34 12.57
C GLY A 45 1.72 10.55 11.50
N TRP A 46 1.31 9.32 11.80
CA TRP A 46 0.52 8.51 10.86
C TRP A 46 -0.85 9.12 10.57
N HIS A 47 -1.56 9.60 11.59
CA HIS A 47 -2.89 10.22 11.42
C HIS A 47 -2.85 11.43 10.48
N LYS A 48 -1.76 12.22 10.49
CA LYS A 48 -1.61 13.37 9.57
C LYS A 48 -1.49 12.97 8.10
N VAL A 49 -0.97 11.79 7.80
CA VAL A 49 -0.73 11.29 6.44
C VAL A 49 -1.65 10.12 6.08
N GLU A 50 -2.73 9.91 6.83
CA GLU A 50 -3.64 8.78 6.67
C GLU A 50 -4.20 8.70 5.24
N ASP A 51 -4.63 9.83 4.68
CA ASP A 51 -5.19 9.89 3.33
C ASP A 51 -4.15 9.52 2.27
N GLN A 52 -2.90 9.96 2.44
CA GLN A 52 -1.80 9.58 1.55
C GLN A 52 -1.50 8.07 1.65
N MET A 53 -1.55 7.51 2.85
CA MET A 53 -1.39 6.06 3.07
C MET A 53 -2.51 5.25 2.40
N LYS A 54 -3.76 5.70 2.51
CA LYS A 54 -4.91 5.08 1.82
C LYS A 54 -4.76 5.16 0.30
N ALA A 55 -4.35 6.31 -0.23
CA ALA A 55 -4.10 6.48 -1.66
C ALA A 55 -2.98 5.56 -2.16
N ALA A 56 -1.86 5.46 -1.42
CA ALA A 56 -0.77 4.57 -1.73
C ALA A 56 -1.19 3.10 -1.75
N LEU A 57 -2.03 2.68 -0.79
CA LEU A 57 -2.57 1.32 -0.73
C LEU A 57 -3.44 1.02 -1.96
N LYS A 58 -4.32 1.94 -2.36
CA LYS A 58 -5.17 1.81 -3.55
C LYS A 58 -4.33 1.70 -4.83
N ASN A 59 -3.32 2.56 -4.98
CA ASN A 59 -2.40 2.53 -6.12
C ASN A 59 -1.64 1.20 -6.21
N ARG A 60 -1.16 0.68 -5.07
CA ARG A 60 -0.52 -0.64 -5.01
C ARG A 60 -1.46 -1.77 -5.46
N GLN A 61 -2.72 -1.74 -5.04
CA GLN A 61 -3.72 -2.71 -5.48
C GLN A 61 -3.97 -2.62 -6.98
N VAL A 62 -4.09 -1.42 -7.54
CA VAL A 62 -4.24 -1.19 -8.98
C VAL A 62 -3.04 -1.73 -9.75
N ALA A 63 -1.81 -1.40 -9.35
CA ALA A 63 -0.59 -1.89 -9.99
C ALA A 63 -0.52 -3.43 -9.97
N THR A 64 -0.85 -4.05 -8.85
CA THR A 64 -0.90 -5.51 -8.70
C THR A 64 -1.94 -6.14 -9.64
N ARG A 65 -3.14 -5.55 -9.73
CA ARG A 65 -4.21 -6.00 -10.64
C ARG A 65 -3.79 -5.88 -12.10
N VAL A 66 -3.17 -4.76 -12.48
CA VAL A 66 -2.66 -4.53 -13.84
C VAL A 66 -1.60 -5.57 -14.19
N SER A 67 -0.61 -5.78 -13.31
CA SER A 67 0.43 -6.79 -13.51
C SER A 67 -0.17 -8.19 -13.71
N ARG A 68 -1.09 -8.63 -12.84
CA ARG A 68 -1.77 -9.92 -12.99
C ARG A 68 -2.53 -10.02 -14.32
N ARG A 69 -3.23 -8.97 -14.75
CA ARG A 69 -3.95 -8.95 -16.03
C ARG A 69 -2.99 -9.08 -17.22
N VAL A 70 -1.84 -8.41 -17.18
CA VAL A 70 -0.82 -8.50 -18.23
C VAL A 70 -0.25 -9.92 -18.27
N THR A 71 0.15 -10.48 -17.13
CA THR A 71 0.66 -11.85 -17.06
C THR A 71 -0.36 -12.86 -17.58
N ALA A 72 -1.63 -12.76 -17.17
CA ALA A 72 -2.69 -13.65 -17.65
C ALA A 72 -2.98 -13.51 -19.15
N ARG A 73 -2.78 -12.33 -19.75
CA ARG A 73 -2.88 -12.16 -21.21
C ARG A 73 -1.67 -12.75 -21.93
N ASN A 74 -0.49 -12.58 -21.37
CA ASN A 74 0.75 -13.13 -21.91
C ASN A 74 0.73 -14.67 -21.91
N THR A 75 0.26 -15.30 -20.83
CA THR A 75 0.13 -16.77 -20.77
C THR A 75 -0.88 -17.32 -21.77
N LYS A 76 -1.90 -16.52 -22.14
CA LYS A 76 -2.87 -16.85 -23.20
C LYS A 76 -2.36 -16.52 -24.61
N GLY A 77 -1.11 -16.08 -24.77
CA GLY A 77 -0.53 -15.70 -26.07
C GLY A 77 -1.09 -14.39 -26.67
N LEU A 78 -1.90 -13.63 -25.93
CA LEU A 78 -2.58 -12.40 -26.40
C LEU A 78 -1.69 -11.15 -26.29
N ARG A 79 -0.38 -11.30 -26.43
CA ARG A 79 0.59 -10.21 -26.23
C ARG A 79 0.53 -9.26 -27.43
N VAL A 80 -0.37 -8.27 -27.36
CA VAL A 80 -0.68 -7.29 -28.43
C VAL A 80 0.57 -6.64 -29.05
N LYS A 81 1.62 -6.39 -28.27
CA LYS A 81 2.89 -5.82 -28.76
C LYS A 81 3.82 -6.82 -29.44
N ASP A 82 3.75 -8.11 -29.11
CA ASP A 82 4.66 -9.12 -29.65
C ASP A 82 4.29 -9.49 -31.09
N ALA A 83 2.99 -9.61 -31.37
CA ALA A 83 2.50 -9.83 -32.74
C ALA A 83 2.85 -8.66 -33.67
N TYR A 84 2.68 -7.42 -33.20
CA TYR A 84 3.02 -6.22 -33.96
C TYR A 84 4.54 -6.10 -34.23
N ILE A 85 5.39 -6.36 -33.23
CA ILE A 85 6.85 -6.33 -33.39
C ILE A 85 7.32 -7.46 -34.31
N ARG A 86 6.75 -8.67 -34.21
CA ARG A 86 7.07 -9.78 -35.12
C ARG A 86 6.63 -9.50 -36.56
N LEU A 87 5.47 -8.84 -36.75
CA LEU A 87 4.99 -8.44 -38.07
C LEU A 87 5.91 -7.38 -38.69
N GLN A 88 6.30 -6.36 -37.92
CA GLN A 88 7.24 -5.33 -38.36
C GLN A 88 8.62 -5.92 -38.67
N ALA A 89 9.14 -6.84 -37.84
CA ALA A 89 10.42 -7.49 -38.07
C ALA A 89 10.45 -8.35 -39.36
N LYS A 90 9.31 -8.96 -39.74
CA LYS A 90 9.19 -9.71 -41.01
C LYS A 90 9.15 -8.80 -42.24
N ASN A 91 8.72 -7.54 -42.08
CA ASN A 91 8.59 -6.56 -43.16
C ASN A 91 9.86 -5.71 -43.37
N ILE A 92 10.97 -6.00 -42.68
CA ILE A 92 12.26 -5.29 -42.82
C ILE A 92 13.21 -6.03 -43.80
N TYR A 93 12.77 -7.13 -44.41
CA TYR A 93 13.48 -7.81 -45.51
C TYR A 93 12.80 -7.56 -46.85
#